data_AF-A0A349THM1-F1
#
_entry.id   AF-A0A349THM1-F1
#
_cell.length_a   1.000
_cell.length_b   1.000
_cell.length_c   1.000
_cell.angle_alpha   90.00
_cell.angle_beta   90.00
_cell.angle_gamma   90.00
#
_symmetry.space_group_name_H-M   'P 1'
#
loop_
_entity.id
_entity.type
_entity.pdbx_description
1 polymer ?
#
loop_
_entity_poly.entity_id
_entity_poly.type
_entity_poly.pdbx_seq_one_letter_code
_entity_poly.pdbx_strand_id
1 'polypeptide(L)'
;MFFALFESSRSALVSIYAHGLRSFLTTLGIVIGVASVIAVVSVTQGMSAFIGETFASLGSNSLTIESYTPQADRMKGIRSRLTGEDLELIEQRGEGIASITPILYANRTSQVKYG
;
A
#
# COMPACT_ATOMS: atom_id res chain seq x y z
N MET A 1 52.58 1.42 16.20
CA MET A 1 51.20 0.89 16.12
C MET A 1 50.78 0.63 14.67
N PHE A 2 50.79 1.64 13.78
CA PHE A 2 50.46 1.47 12.36
C PHE A 2 51.29 0.39 11.63
N PHE A 3 52.59 0.31 11.91
CA PHE A 3 53.47 -0.70 11.29
C PHE A 3 53.05 -2.15 11.63
N ALA A 4 52.64 -2.40 12.88
CA ALA A 4 52.22 -3.74 13.31
C ALA A 4 50.91 -4.19 12.65
N LEU A 5 49.97 -3.25 12.43
CA LEU A 5 48.75 -3.54 11.69
C LEU A 5 49.05 -3.89 10.24
N PHE A 6 49.98 -3.16 9.60
CA PHE A 6 50.37 -3.42 8.22
C PHE A 6 51.04 -4.80 8.07
N GLU A 7 51.95 -5.16 8.97
CA GLU A 7 52.62 -6.47 8.95
C GLU A 7 51.63 -7.62 9.21
N SER A 8 50.67 -7.41 10.12
CA SER A 8 49.61 -8.39 10.43
C SER A 8 48.67 -8.60 9.23
N SER A 9 48.23 -7.52 8.57
CA SER A 9 47.42 -7.59 7.35
C SER A 9 48.17 -8.28 6.21
N ARG A 10 49.46 -7.98 6.03
CA ARG A 10 50.32 -8.63 5.04
C ARG A 10 50.43 -10.13 5.31
N SER A 11 50.67 -10.53 6.56
CA SER A 11 50.73 -11.95 6.95
C SER A 11 49.40 -12.68 6.71
N ALA A 12 48.26 -12.04 7.01
CA ALA A 12 46.94 -12.60 6.78
C ALA A 12 46.65 -12.83 5.28
N LEU A 13 47.00 -11.87 4.42
CA LEU A 13 46.83 -11.99 2.96
C LEU A 13 47.67 -13.15 2.39
N VAL A 14 48.91 -13.32 2.86
CA VAL A 14 49.77 -14.45 2.45
C VAL A 14 49.15 -15.78 2.87
N SER A 15 48.59 -15.87 4.07
CA SER A 15 47.93 -17.08 4.58
C SER A 15 46.67 -17.43 3.77
N ILE A 16 45.86 -16.44 3.38
CA ILE A 16 44.69 -16.63 2.52
C ILE A 16 45.10 -17.23 1.17
N TYR A 17 46.19 -16.72 0.58
CA TYR A 17 46.71 -17.20 -0.71
C TYR A 17 47.30 -18.61 -0.61
N ALA A 18 47.96 -18.95 0.51
CA ALA A 18 48.49 -20.29 0.77
C ALA A 18 47.39 -21.36 0.91
N HIS A 19 46.18 -20.97 1.31
CA HIS A 19 45.02 -21.86 1.48
C HIS A 19 43.82 -21.43 0.62
N GLY A 20 44.06 -21.20 -0.67
CA GLY A 20 43.06 -20.66 -1.60
C GLY A 20 41.72 -21.40 -1.63
N LEU A 21 41.72 -22.75 -1.66
CA LEU A 21 40.46 -23.52 -1.70
C LEU A 21 39.60 -23.30 -0.44
N ARG A 22 40.22 -23.34 0.75
CA ARG A 22 39.52 -23.17 2.02
C ARG A 22 38.98 -21.74 2.14
N SER A 23 39.81 -20.75 1.84
CA SER A 23 39.42 -19.33 1.88
C SER A 23 38.34 -19.00 0.85
N PHE A 24 38.36 -19.64 -0.32
CA PHE A 24 37.33 -19.46 -1.33
C PHE A 24 35.98 -20.02 -0.88
N LEU A 25 35.94 -21.26 -0.38
CA LEU A 25 34.71 -21.89 0.08
C LEU A 25 34.05 -21.15 1.26
N THR A 26 34.84 -20.62 2.19
CA THR A 26 34.30 -19.82 3.31
C THR A 26 33.72 -18.50 2.83
N THR A 27 34.40 -17.81 1.92
CA THR A 27 33.92 -16.55 1.35
C THR A 27 32.64 -16.77 0.53
N LEU A 28 32.60 -17.82 -0.29
CA LEU A 28 31.44 -18.20 -1.07
C LEU A 28 30.22 -18.48 -0.18
N GLY A 29 30.42 -19.18 0.94
CA GLY A 29 29.37 -19.44 1.92
C GLY A 29 28.77 -18.16 2.51
N ILE A 30 29.61 -17.19 2.87
CA ILE A 30 29.16 -15.89 3.39
C ILE A 30 28.40 -15.11 2.32
N VAL A 31 28.90 -15.07 1.08
CA VAL A 31 28.25 -14.37 -0.03
C VAL A 31 26.87 -14.94 -0.31
N ILE A 32 26.74 -16.27 -0.44
CA ILE A 32 25.45 -16.93 -0.67
C ILE A 32 24.52 -16.72 0.52
N GLY A 33 25.03 -16.82 1.76
CA GLY A 33 24.26 -16.62 2.98
C GLY A 33 23.65 -15.22 3.03
N VAL A 34 24.47 -14.18 2.92
CA VAL A 34 24.01 -12.79 2.96
C VAL A 34 23.10 -12.47 1.77
N ALA A 35 23.42 -12.95 0.57
CA ALA A 35 22.58 -12.73 -0.62
C ALA A 35 21.17 -13.33 -0.45
N SER A 36 21.06 -14.54 0.11
CA SER A 36 19.77 -15.19 0.33
C SER A 36 18.90 -14.42 1.33
N VAL A 37 19.50 -13.91 2.41
CA VAL A 37 18.80 -13.12 3.43
C VAL A 37 18.32 -11.81 2.83
N ILE A 38 19.17 -11.09 2.09
CA ILE A 38 18.79 -9.84 1.43
C ILE A 38 17.64 -10.08 0.43
N ALA A 39 17.73 -11.14 -0.38
CA ALA A 39 16.70 -11.47 -1.36
C ALA A 39 15.35 -11.74 -0.70
N VAL A 40 15.30 -12.58 0.35
CA VAL A 40 14.06 -12.90 1.06
C VAL A 40 13.46 -11.66 1.72
N VAL A 41 14.28 -10.84 2.38
CA VAL A 41 13.82 -9.61 3.03
C VAL A 41 13.25 -8.64 2.00
N SER A 42 13.96 -8.43 0.89
CA SER A 42 13.52 -7.59 -0.23
C SER A 42 12.18 -8.04 -0.79
N VAL A 43 12.02 -9.34 -1.06
CA VAL A 43 10.78 -9.89 -1.61
C VAL A 43 9.63 -9.75 -0.63
N THR A 44 9.88 -10.07 0.65
CA THR A 44 8.86 -10.00 1.70
C THR A 44 8.34 -8.57 1.86
N GLN A 45 9.24 -7.60 2.01
CA GLN A 45 8.87 -6.19 2.16
C GLN A 45 8.22 -5.63 0.90
N GLY A 46 8.75 -5.96 -0.29
CA GLY A 46 8.18 -5.53 -1.56
C GLY A 46 6.76 -6.07 -1.78
N MET A 47 6.51 -7.34 -1.41
CA MET A 47 5.18 -7.93 -1.51
C MET A 47 4.19 -7.28 -0.54
N SER A 48 4.58 -7.05 0.72
CA SER A 48 3.73 -6.34 1.68
C SER A 48 3.37 -4.93 1.21
N ALA A 49 4.32 -4.20 0.62
CA ALA A 49 4.07 -2.88 0.06
C ALA A 49 3.11 -2.94 -1.14
N PHE A 50 3.36 -3.86 -2.09
CA PHE A 50 2.51 -4.06 -3.26
C PHE A 50 1.07 -4.42 -2.89
N ILE A 51 0.89 -5.32 -1.92
CA ILE A 51 -0.41 -5.70 -1.41
C ILE A 51 -1.08 -4.47 -0.77
N GLY A 52 -0.37 -3.73 0.08
CA GLY A 52 -0.88 -2.51 0.69
C GLY A 52 -1.35 -1.48 -0.33
N GLU A 53 -0.57 -1.24 -1.39
CA GLU A 53 -0.92 -0.32 -2.48
C GLU A 53 -2.11 -0.82 -3.30
N THR A 54 -2.19 -2.13 -3.56
CA THR A 54 -3.34 -2.73 -4.24
C THR A 54 -4.61 -2.56 -3.40
N PHE A 55 -4.56 -2.81 -2.10
CA PHE A 55 -5.71 -2.59 -1.21
C PHE A 55 -6.06 -1.10 -1.04
N ALA A 56 -5.06 -0.21 -1.01
CA ALA A 56 -5.29 1.23 -0.99
C ALA A 56 -5.98 1.71 -2.28
N SER A 57 -5.55 1.22 -3.44
CA SER A 57 -6.14 1.58 -4.74
C SER A 57 -7.56 1.02 -4.95
N LEU A 58 -7.90 -0.09 -4.31
CA LEU A 58 -9.27 -0.62 -4.26
C LEU A 58 -10.23 0.24 -3.41
N GLY A 59 -9.74 1.32 -2.79
CA GLY A 59 -10.58 2.22 -2.01
C GLY A 59 -10.81 1.73 -0.58
N SER A 60 -9.75 1.29 0.10
CA SER A 60 -9.76 0.96 1.53
C SER A 60 -10.31 2.08 2.44
N ASN A 61 -10.51 3.29 1.91
CA ASN A 61 -11.11 4.43 2.60
C ASN A 61 -12.30 5.06 1.82
N SER A 62 -12.99 4.29 0.97
CA SER A 62 -14.14 4.77 0.21
C SER A 62 -15.45 4.21 0.77
N LEU A 63 -16.37 5.08 1.16
CA LEU A 63 -17.72 4.72 1.61
C LEU A 63 -18.74 5.24 0.59
N THR A 64 -19.49 4.33 -0.03
CA THR A 64 -20.56 4.68 -0.97
C THR A 64 -21.89 4.77 -0.22
N ILE A 65 -22.54 5.94 -0.27
CA ILE A 65 -23.85 6.18 0.34
C ILE A 65 -24.90 6.24 -0.77
N GLU A 66 -25.91 5.36 -0.70
CA GLU A 66 -27.01 5.32 -1.66
C GLU A 66 -28.35 5.50 -0.96
N SER A 67 -29.28 6.22 -1.60
CA SER A 67 -30.63 6.41 -1.07
C SER A 67 -31.43 5.10 -1.13
N TYR A 68 -31.71 4.50 0.02
CA TYR A 68 -32.57 3.33 0.12
C TYR A 68 -34.04 3.75 0.17
N THR A 69 -34.90 3.13 -0.66
CA THR A 69 -36.35 3.30 -0.57
C THR A 69 -37.02 1.95 -0.33
N PRO A 70 -37.70 1.76 0.81
CA PRO A 70 -38.46 0.54 1.11
C PRO A 70 -39.53 0.25 0.05
N GLN A 71 -39.77 -1.02 -0.24
CA GLN A 71 -40.69 -1.44 -1.31
C GLN A 71 -42.13 -0.96 -1.08
N ALA A 72 -42.57 -0.94 0.18
CA ALA A 72 -43.90 -0.42 0.57
C ALA A 72 -44.07 1.07 0.23
N ASP A 73 -43.01 1.87 0.34
CA ASP A 73 -43.03 3.30 0.06
C ASP A 73 -42.87 3.59 -1.44
N ARG A 74 -42.12 2.75 -2.16
CA ARG A 74 -42.07 2.79 -3.63
C ARG A 74 -43.45 2.58 -4.25
N MET A 75 -44.27 1.70 -3.69
CA MET A 75 -45.65 1.46 -4.13
C MET A 75 -46.59 2.65 -3.86
N LYS A 76 -46.24 3.52 -2.90
CA LYS A 76 -46.95 4.78 -2.60
C LYS A 76 -46.43 5.97 -3.41
N GLY A 77 -45.47 5.76 -4.31
CA GLY A 77 -44.84 6.83 -5.09
C GLY A 77 -43.81 7.66 -4.32
N ILE A 78 -43.55 7.32 -3.05
CA ILE A 78 -42.53 7.98 -2.24
C ILE A 78 -41.16 7.44 -2.69
N ARG A 79 -40.23 8.36 -2.98
CA ARG A 79 -38.84 8.03 -3.33
C ARG A 79 -37.92 8.82 -2.43
N SER A 80 -37.10 8.11 -1.66
CA SER A 80 -35.98 8.73 -0.94
C SER A 80 -34.97 9.22 -1.98
N ARG A 81 -34.52 10.46 -1.83
CA ARG A 81 -33.51 11.08 -2.70
C ARG A 81 -32.42 11.62 -1.80
N LEU A 82 -31.18 11.46 -2.24
CA LEU A 82 -30.06 12.21 -1.67
C LEU A 82 -30.07 13.59 -2.32
N THR A 83 -30.04 14.64 -1.51
CA THR A 83 -30.04 16.04 -1.95
C THR A 83 -28.70 16.71 -1.68
N GLY A 84 -28.47 17.89 -2.28
CA GLY A 84 -27.25 18.66 -2.03
C GLY A 84 -27.13 19.15 -0.58
N GLU A 85 -28.25 19.33 0.12
CA GLU A 85 -28.26 19.69 1.55
C GLU A 85 -27.72 18.54 2.41
N ASP A 86 -28.03 17.29 2.05
CA ASP A 86 -27.47 16.12 2.73
C ASP A 86 -25.93 16.05 2.59
N LEU A 87 -25.41 16.50 1.45
CA LEU A 87 -23.97 16.58 1.19
C LEU A 87 -23.29 17.60 2.12
N GLU A 88 -23.82 18.82 2.22
CA GLU A 88 -23.29 19.86 3.12
C GLU A 88 -23.32 19.42 4.59
N LEU A 89 -24.38 18.72 5.00
CA LEU A 89 -24.49 18.19 6.37
C LEU A 89 -23.45 17.11 6.67
N ILE A 90 -23.13 16.27 5.68
CA ILE A 90 -22.08 15.24 5.81
C ILE A 90 -20.69 15.90 5.86
N GLU A 91 -20.45 16.92 5.04
CA GLU A 91 -19.18 17.64 5.02
C GLU A 91 -18.93 18.41 6.34
N GLN A 92 -19.96 19.05 6.90
CA GLN A 92 -19.83 19.81 8.16
C GLN A 92 -19.72 18.93 9.41
N ARG A 93 -20.31 17.73 9.41
CA ARG A 93 -20.33 16.84 10.58
C ARG A 93 -19.33 15.69 10.52
N GLY A 94 -18.80 15.38 9.35
CA GLY A 94 -17.89 14.27 9.14
C GLY A 94 -16.44 14.65 9.46
N GLU A 95 -15.96 14.33 10.66
CA GLU A 95 -14.53 14.38 10.95
C GLU A 95 -13.80 13.24 10.23
N GLY A 96 -12.75 13.56 9.47
CA GLY A 96 -11.91 12.58 8.77
C GLY A 96 -12.29 12.30 7.31
N ILE A 97 -13.23 13.06 6.72
CA ILE A 97 -13.57 12.97 5.30
C ILE A 97 -12.61 13.82 4.48
N ALA A 98 -11.80 13.19 3.62
CA ALA A 98 -10.84 13.90 2.76
C ALA A 98 -11.47 14.44 1.46
N SER A 99 -12.48 13.75 0.93
CA SER A 99 -13.17 14.15 -0.30
C SER A 99 -14.52 13.45 -0.39
N ILE A 100 -15.53 14.15 -0.92
CA ILE A 100 -16.84 13.59 -1.23
C ILE A 100 -17.08 13.73 -2.73
N THR A 101 -17.43 12.64 -3.39
CA THR A 101 -17.71 12.63 -4.84
C THR A 101 -19.18 12.27 -5.08
N PRO A 102 -20.05 13.20 -5.51
CA PRO A 102 -21.44 12.91 -5.83
C PRO A 102 -21.53 12.17 -7.18
N ILE A 103 -22.19 11.00 -7.17
CA ILE A 103 -22.45 10.21 -8.37
C ILE A 103 -23.89 10.48 -8.83
N LEU A 104 -24.03 11.24 -9.92
CA LEU A 104 -25.34 11.59 -10.49
C LEU A 104 -25.71 10.61 -11.60
N TYR A 105 -26.71 9.77 -11.34
CA TYR A 105 -27.31 8.93 -12.39
C TYR A 105 -28.29 9.77 -13.21
N ALA A 106 -27.84 10.25 -14.38
CA ALA A 106 -28.69 10.91 -15.37
C ALA A 106 -29.65 9.89 -16.02
N ASN A 107 -30.69 9.50 -15.30
CA ASN A 107 -31.77 8.71 -15.88
C ASN A 107 -32.63 9.65 -16.74
N ARG A 108 -32.99 9.21 -17.97
CA ARG A 108 -33.75 9.96 -18.99
C ARG A 108 -35.12 10.51 -18.53
N THR A 109 -35.50 10.28 -17.27
CA THR A 109 -36.76 10.71 -16.64
C THR A 109 -36.52 11.59 -15.39
N SER A 110 -35.30 12.10 -15.17
CA SER A 110 -35.04 13.07 -14.12
C SER A 110 -35.37 14.47 -14.65
N GLN A 111 -36.59 14.94 -14.39
CA GLN A 111 -36.88 16.37 -14.48
C GLN A 111 -36.04 17.07 -13.42
N VAL A 112 -34.99 17.77 -13.86
CA VAL A 112 -34.35 18.82 -13.07
C VAL A 112 -35.35 19.96 -13.00
N LYS A 113 -36.09 20.02 -11.90
CA LYS A 113 -36.93 21.18 -11.58
C LYS A 113 -36.03 22.21 -10.91
N TYR A 114 -35.48 23.11 -11.71
CA TYR A 114 -35.05 24.41 -11.20
C TYR A 114 -36.32 25.17 -10.79
N GLY A 115 -36.43 25.48 -9.50
CA GLY A 115 -37.21 26.60 -9.00
C GLY A 115 -36.26 27.76 -8.81
#